data_AF-A0A7L4QSA1-F1
#
_entry.id   AF-A0A7L4QSA1-F1
#
_cell.length_a   1.000
_cell.length_b   1.000
_cell.length_c   1.000
_cell.angle_alpha   90.00
_cell.angle_beta   90.00
_cell.angle_gamma   90.00
#
_symmetry.space_group_name_H-M   'P 1'
#
loop_
_entity.id
_entity.type
_entity.pdbx_description
1 polymer ?
#
loop_
_entity_poly.entity_id
_entity_poly.type
_entity_poly.pdbx_seq_one_letter_code
_entity_poly.pdbx_strand_id
1 'polypeptide(L)'
;SMGTCVARYLLEVEDGKTRTHAVRQLIGLGPANNGSALAELFNHPVHGEIVANRLRGVFVPKGFDPQTDQSVRDARPDSPVIQRLRTAGLRPDITYRVIVGTNPEGIPGFFPWFEGRTWEMAEDGRFRATLEGDGVVAFRESELPGIPIDIIPASRGQGTPPDLFCHINLPRNPLIIDRLVQYLKVPNGFGEKSTKSA
;
A
#
# COMPACT_ATOMS: atom_id res chain seq x y z
N SER A 1 -1.77 -3.12 2.87
CA SER A 1 -0.98 -2.54 3.96
C SER A 1 0.07 -3.56 4.38
N MET A 2 0.55 -3.50 5.62
CA MET A 2 1.61 -4.37 6.15
C MET A 2 1.35 -5.86 6.00
N GLY A 3 0.09 -6.32 6.06
CA GLY A 3 -0.24 -7.73 5.82
C GLY A 3 0.26 -8.25 4.46
N THR A 4 0.29 -7.42 3.43
CA THR A 4 0.89 -7.79 2.13
C THR A 4 2.40 -7.93 2.21
N CYS A 5 3.08 -7.08 2.99
CA CYS A 5 4.53 -7.17 3.19
C CYS A 5 4.89 -8.45 3.95
N VAL A 6 4.12 -8.79 4.99
CA VAL A 6 4.26 -10.04 5.74
C VAL A 6 4.05 -11.25 4.83
N ALA A 7 2.98 -11.27 4.02
CA ALA A 7 2.72 -12.36 3.08
C ALA A 7 3.85 -12.50 2.05
N ARG A 8 4.33 -11.40 1.47
CA ARG A 8 5.48 -11.42 0.56
C ARG A 8 6.74 -11.89 1.28
N TYR A 9 6.98 -11.49 2.51
CA TYR A 9 8.16 -11.93 3.25
C TYR A 9 8.16 -13.45 3.45
N LEU A 10 7.01 -14.01 3.85
CA LEU A 10 6.84 -15.46 3.92
C LEU A 10 7.12 -16.14 2.57
N LEU A 11 6.55 -15.63 1.47
CA LEU A 11 6.59 -16.30 0.17
C LEU A 11 7.91 -16.12 -0.59
N GLU A 12 8.52 -14.95 -0.50
CA GLU A 12 9.69 -14.56 -1.30
C GLU A 12 11.00 -14.71 -0.52
N VAL A 13 10.97 -14.45 0.80
CA VAL A 13 12.18 -14.46 1.63
C VAL A 13 12.35 -15.80 2.33
N GLU A 14 11.32 -16.26 3.04
CA GLU A 14 11.41 -17.50 3.84
C GLU A 14 11.18 -18.75 2.98
N ASP A 15 10.13 -18.78 2.16
CA ASP A 15 9.84 -19.91 1.26
C ASP A 15 10.70 -19.87 -0.02
N GLY A 16 10.89 -18.65 -0.56
CA GLY A 16 11.83 -18.34 -1.62
C GLY A 16 11.83 -19.32 -2.80
N LYS A 17 12.98 -19.95 -3.03
CA LYS A 17 13.17 -20.92 -4.14
C LYS A 17 12.63 -22.32 -3.82
N THR A 18 12.40 -22.64 -2.55
CA THR A 18 11.88 -23.94 -2.13
C THR A 18 10.42 -24.07 -2.52
N ARG A 19 9.65 -22.97 -2.46
CA ARG A 19 8.26 -22.88 -2.96
C ARG A 19 7.33 -23.95 -2.38
N THR A 20 7.48 -24.21 -1.08
CA THR A 20 6.63 -25.15 -0.33
C THR A 20 5.19 -24.67 -0.22
N HIS A 21 4.96 -23.36 -0.27
CA HIS A 21 3.61 -22.79 -0.30
C HIS A 21 3.07 -22.70 -1.73
N ALA A 22 1.98 -23.43 -1.98
CA ALA A 22 1.22 -23.37 -3.24
C ALA A 22 0.30 -22.13 -3.25
N VAL A 23 0.79 -21.04 -3.82
CA VAL A 23 0.05 -19.77 -3.92
C VAL A 23 -0.19 -19.44 -5.40
N ARG A 24 -1.46 -19.33 -5.81
CA ARG A 24 -1.78 -18.92 -7.18
C ARG A 24 -1.67 -17.42 -7.41
N GLN A 25 -1.98 -16.62 -6.39
CA GLN A 25 -2.20 -15.18 -6.53
C GLN A 25 -2.04 -14.47 -5.19
N LEU A 26 -1.46 -13.28 -5.24
CA LEU A 26 -1.37 -12.35 -4.11
C LEU A 26 -1.95 -10.99 -4.52
N ILE A 27 -3.07 -10.60 -3.91
CA ILE A 27 -3.69 -9.26 -4.10
C ILE A 27 -3.35 -8.40 -2.88
N GLY A 28 -2.56 -7.34 -3.08
CA GLY A 28 -2.28 -6.34 -2.07
C GLY A 28 -3.25 -5.17 -2.14
N LEU A 29 -3.81 -4.74 -1.02
CA LEU A 29 -4.63 -3.53 -0.89
C LEU A 29 -3.83 -2.45 -0.16
N GLY A 30 -3.44 -1.35 -0.82
CA GLY A 30 -2.56 -0.32 -0.25
C GLY A 30 -1.28 -0.87 0.41
N PRO A 31 -0.49 -1.74 -0.26
CA PRO A 31 0.69 -2.35 0.35
C PRO A 31 1.86 -1.36 0.48
N ALA A 32 2.62 -1.41 1.58
CA ALA A 32 3.86 -0.63 1.73
C ALA A 32 5.07 -1.44 1.22
N ASN A 33 5.03 -1.87 -0.04
CA ASN A 33 5.99 -2.80 -0.65
C ASN A 33 7.45 -2.33 -0.59
N ASN A 34 7.66 -1.01 -0.60
CA ASN A 34 8.98 -0.36 -0.53
C ASN A 34 9.19 0.38 0.79
N GLY A 35 8.47 -0.02 1.84
CA GLY A 35 8.35 0.75 3.08
C GLY A 35 7.37 1.92 2.92
N SER A 36 7.27 2.77 3.95
CA SER A 36 6.38 3.94 3.94
C SER A 36 7.07 5.17 4.51
N ALA A 37 6.88 6.32 3.88
CA ALA A 37 7.31 7.61 4.42
C ALA A 37 6.63 7.92 5.75
N LEU A 38 5.40 7.42 5.99
CA LEU A 38 4.75 7.60 7.28
C LEU A 38 5.49 6.87 8.42
N ALA A 39 6.05 5.69 8.14
CA ALA A 39 6.86 4.95 9.10
C ALA A 39 8.14 5.71 9.48
N GLU A 40 8.76 6.39 8.51
CA GLU A 40 9.89 7.28 8.74
C GLU A 40 9.48 8.54 9.50
N LEU A 41 8.36 9.16 9.11
CA LEU A 41 7.81 10.34 9.78
C LEU A 41 7.54 10.11 11.25
N PHE A 42 6.98 8.96 11.64
CA PHE A 42 6.78 8.62 13.04
C PHE A 42 8.07 8.65 13.87
N ASN A 43 9.21 8.37 13.24
CA ASN A 43 10.53 8.38 13.88
C ASN A 43 11.30 9.70 13.67
N HIS A 44 10.72 10.67 12.94
CA HIS A 44 11.39 11.93 12.65
C HIS A 44 11.54 12.78 13.92
N PRO A 45 12.73 13.32 14.24
CA PRO A 45 13.00 14.00 15.52
C PRO A 45 12.15 15.27 15.74
N VAL A 46 11.74 15.93 14.65
CA VAL A 46 10.96 17.19 14.72
C VAL A 46 9.47 16.96 14.48
N HIS A 47 9.10 15.94 13.70
CA HIS A 47 7.72 15.79 13.18
C HIS A 47 7.02 14.55 13.74
N GLY A 48 7.76 13.59 14.29
CA GLY A 48 7.24 12.30 14.72
C GLY A 48 6.18 12.42 15.79
N GLU A 49 6.41 13.23 16.83
CA GLU A 49 5.42 13.44 17.88
C GLU A 49 4.13 14.09 17.33
N ILE A 50 4.25 15.08 16.45
CA ILE A 50 3.11 15.77 15.84
C ILE A 50 2.27 14.77 15.02
N VAL A 51 2.93 13.96 14.20
CA VAL A 51 2.30 12.95 13.35
C VAL A 51 1.66 11.84 14.20
N ALA A 52 2.38 11.33 15.18
CA ALA A 52 1.89 10.29 16.10
C ALA A 52 0.65 10.77 16.87
N ASN A 53 0.68 11.97 17.44
CA ASN A 53 -0.45 12.55 18.16
C ASN A 53 -1.66 12.75 17.24
N ARG A 54 -1.45 13.15 15.99
CA ARG A 54 -2.54 13.36 15.03
C ARG A 54 -3.26 12.07 14.64
N LEU A 55 -2.52 10.96 14.55
CA LEU A 55 -3.04 9.65 14.12
C LEU A 55 -3.43 8.72 15.28
N ARG A 56 -3.20 9.15 16.52
CA ARG A 56 -3.45 8.37 17.74
C ARG A 56 -4.94 8.07 17.94
N GLY A 57 -5.25 6.80 18.19
CA GLY A 57 -6.62 6.32 18.37
C GLY A 57 -7.42 6.21 17.06
N VAL A 58 -6.76 6.43 15.92
CA VAL A 58 -7.37 6.37 14.58
C VAL A 58 -6.65 5.33 13.74
N PHE A 59 -5.38 5.57 13.43
CA PHE A 59 -4.53 4.69 12.64
C PHE A 59 -3.57 3.91 13.52
N VAL A 60 -3.02 4.55 14.56
CA VAL A 60 -2.16 3.92 15.57
C VAL A 60 -2.89 3.87 16.93
N PRO A 61 -2.59 2.89 17.80
CA PRO A 61 -3.25 2.77 19.10
C PRO A 61 -2.96 3.95 20.03
N LYS A 62 -3.76 4.12 21.10
CA LYS A 62 -3.61 5.24 22.05
C LYS A 62 -2.24 5.28 22.76
N GLY A 63 -1.66 4.11 23.04
CA GLY A 63 -0.34 3.97 23.65
C GLY A 63 0.81 3.79 22.66
N PHE A 64 0.61 4.22 21.40
CA PHE A 64 1.61 4.05 20.35
C PHE A 64 2.91 4.80 20.68
N ASP A 65 4.02 4.06 20.66
CA ASP A 65 5.38 4.56 20.71
C ASP A 65 6.16 4.01 19.51
N PRO A 66 6.58 4.87 18.56
CA PRO A 66 7.28 4.44 17.35
C PRO A 66 8.66 3.82 17.61
N GLN A 67 9.29 4.09 18.76
CA GLN A 67 10.61 3.54 19.10
C GLN A 67 10.54 2.07 19.49
N THR A 68 9.41 1.64 20.05
CA THR A 68 9.19 0.28 20.50
C THR A 68 8.28 -0.53 19.57
N ASP A 69 7.56 0.13 18.66
CA ASP A 69 6.71 -0.54 17.67
C ASP A 69 7.55 -1.17 16.54
N GLN A 70 7.68 -2.49 16.59
CA GLN A 70 8.44 -3.26 15.61
C GLN A 70 7.85 -3.13 14.19
N SER A 71 6.52 -3.04 14.08
CA SER A 71 5.84 -2.94 12.78
C SER A 71 6.22 -1.65 12.06
N VAL A 72 6.22 -0.53 12.78
CA VAL A 72 6.66 0.76 12.23
C VAL A 72 8.15 0.74 11.90
N ARG A 73 9.00 0.19 12.76
CA ARG A 73 10.44 0.13 12.51
C ARG A 73 10.79 -0.70 11.27
N ASP A 74 10.10 -1.82 11.07
CA ASP A 74 10.28 -2.70 9.92
C ASP A 74 9.64 -2.14 8.66
N ALA A 75 8.60 -1.30 8.76
CA ALA A 75 7.99 -0.65 7.61
C ALA A 75 8.77 0.57 7.09
N ARG A 76 9.89 0.95 7.70
CA ARG A 76 10.75 2.02 7.18
C ARG A 76 11.45 1.58 5.88
N PRO A 77 11.58 2.46 4.86
CA PRO A 77 12.18 2.10 3.57
C PRO A 77 13.58 1.47 3.65
N ASP A 78 14.39 1.92 4.60
CA ASP A 78 15.77 1.42 4.80
C ASP A 78 15.88 0.33 5.87
N SER A 79 14.75 -0.22 6.34
CA SER A 79 14.78 -1.32 7.29
C SER A 79 15.38 -2.58 6.67
N PRO A 80 16.07 -3.45 7.44
CA PRO A 80 16.55 -4.73 6.94
C PRO A 80 15.43 -5.60 6.35
N VAL A 81 14.20 -5.49 6.88
CA VAL A 81 13.04 -6.25 6.39
C VAL A 81 12.66 -5.82 4.98
N ILE A 82 12.50 -4.51 4.73
CA ILE A 82 12.17 -3.99 3.40
C ILE A 82 13.30 -4.25 2.42
N GLN A 83 14.55 -4.09 2.83
CA GLN A 83 15.71 -4.38 1.97
C GLN A 83 15.77 -5.87 1.56
N ARG A 84 15.52 -6.80 2.49
CA ARG A 84 15.41 -8.23 2.17
C ARG A 84 14.25 -8.50 1.21
N LEU A 85 13.10 -7.87 1.44
CA LEU A 85 11.91 -8.03 0.59
C LEU A 85 12.14 -7.54 -0.84
N ARG A 86 12.83 -6.40 -1.01
CA ARG A 86 13.19 -5.84 -2.33
C ARG A 86 14.21 -6.74 -3.05
N THR A 87 15.17 -7.28 -2.30
CA THR A 87 16.24 -8.14 -2.85
C THR A 87 15.72 -9.51 -3.28
N ALA A 88 14.76 -10.08 -2.55
CA ALA A 88 14.20 -11.40 -2.86
C ALA A 88 13.50 -11.46 -4.23
N GLY A 89 13.03 -10.30 -4.72
CA GLY A 89 12.29 -10.21 -5.98
C GLY A 89 10.87 -10.74 -5.85
N LEU A 90 10.32 -11.20 -6.98
CA LEU A 90 8.98 -11.76 -7.08
C LEU A 90 9.07 -13.20 -7.62
N ARG A 91 8.23 -14.08 -7.08
CA ARG A 91 8.06 -15.44 -7.56
C ARG A 91 7.29 -15.47 -8.89
N PRO A 92 7.87 -16.04 -9.95
CA PRO A 92 7.23 -16.06 -11.27
C PRO A 92 5.99 -16.97 -11.33
N ASP A 93 5.79 -17.85 -10.34
CA ASP A 93 4.63 -18.72 -10.23
C ASP A 93 3.40 -18.06 -9.57
N ILE A 94 3.54 -16.84 -9.05
CA ILE A 94 2.46 -16.11 -8.38
C ILE A 94 1.96 -14.97 -9.27
N THR A 95 0.65 -14.87 -9.43
CA THR A 95 0.04 -13.67 -10.02
C THR A 95 -0.05 -12.56 -8.97
N TYR A 96 0.62 -11.43 -9.19
CA TYR A 96 0.53 -10.27 -8.30
C TYR A 96 -0.48 -9.25 -8.81
N ARG A 97 -1.21 -8.66 -7.87
CA ARG A 97 -2.09 -7.51 -8.09
C ARG A 97 -1.91 -6.53 -6.95
N VAL A 98 -1.88 -5.25 -7.27
CA VAL A 98 -1.85 -4.16 -6.29
C VAL A 98 -3.04 -3.27 -6.56
N ILE A 99 -3.88 -3.05 -5.55
CA ILE A 99 -5.02 -2.13 -5.61
C ILE A 99 -4.79 -1.03 -4.59
N VAL A 100 -4.97 0.22 -5.01
CA VAL A 100 -4.86 1.40 -4.14
C VAL A 100 -6.05 2.34 -4.36
N GLY A 101 -6.41 3.08 -3.32
CA GLY A 101 -7.32 4.21 -3.45
C GLY A 101 -6.56 5.52 -3.66
N THR A 102 -7.23 6.56 -4.15
CA THR A 102 -6.60 7.89 -4.34
C THR A 102 -7.59 9.04 -4.30
N ASN A 103 -7.08 10.25 -4.09
CA ASN A 103 -7.83 11.48 -3.93
C ASN A 103 -7.42 12.55 -4.96
N PRO A 104 -7.70 12.35 -6.26
CA PRO A 104 -7.22 13.25 -7.32
C PRO A 104 -7.82 14.66 -7.21
N GLU A 105 -9.02 14.78 -6.62
CA GLU A 105 -9.71 16.06 -6.43
C GLU A 105 -9.28 16.80 -5.15
N GLY A 106 -8.36 16.25 -4.35
CA GLY A 106 -7.90 16.87 -3.10
C GLY A 106 -9.02 17.09 -2.08
N ILE A 107 -9.96 16.15 -1.98
CA ILE A 107 -11.09 16.20 -1.05
C ILE A 107 -10.55 16.06 0.39
N PRO A 108 -10.69 17.05 1.27
CA PRO A 108 -10.12 16.96 2.62
C PRO A 108 -10.69 15.79 3.44
N GLY A 109 -11.97 15.48 3.24
CA GLY A 109 -12.66 14.37 3.89
C GLY A 109 -12.15 12.97 3.52
N PHE A 110 -11.34 12.83 2.46
CA PHE A 110 -10.75 11.54 2.08
C PHE A 110 -9.87 10.96 3.20
N PHE A 111 -8.96 11.78 3.74
CA PHE A 111 -8.14 11.42 4.90
C PHE A 111 -7.92 12.68 5.75
N PRO A 112 -8.86 13.01 6.65
CA PRO A 112 -8.93 14.33 7.30
C PRO A 112 -7.67 14.74 8.05
N TRP A 113 -6.94 13.78 8.62
CA TRP A 113 -5.73 14.04 9.41
C TRP A 113 -4.58 14.63 8.58
N PHE A 114 -4.57 14.42 7.27
CA PHE A 114 -3.62 15.06 6.37
C PHE A 114 -4.34 15.85 5.26
N GLU A 115 -5.53 16.37 5.55
CA GLU A 115 -6.29 17.22 4.62
C GLU A 115 -6.53 16.53 3.26
N GLY A 116 -6.73 15.21 3.30
CA GLY A 116 -6.93 14.37 2.11
C GLY A 116 -5.66 14.03 1.33
N ARG A 117 -4.47 14.39 1.83
CA ARG A 117 -3.18 14.12 1.18
C ARG A 117 -2.48 12.92 1.82
N THR A 118 -1.46 12.44 1.13
CA THR A 118 -0.54 11.39 1.59
C THR A 118 0.86 11.97 1.73
N TRP A 119 1.61 11.56 2.74
CA TRP A 119 3.03 11.92 2.85
C TRP A 119 3.89 10.94 2.07
N GLU A 120 4.88 11.48 1.37
CA GLU A 120 5.90 10.70 0.70
C GLU A 120 7.28 11.33 0.91
N MET A 121 8.33 10.52 0.88
CA MET A 121 9.74 10.91 1.02
C MET A 121 10.42 11.05 -0.36
N ALA A 122 10.61 12.27 -0.86
CA ALA A 122 11.30 12.53 -2.13
C ALA A 122 12.70 11.90 -2.19
N GLU A 123 13.30 11.83 -3.39
CA GLU A 123 14.61 11.19 -3.62
C GLU A 123 15.75 11.82 -2.78
N ASP A 124 15.57 13.08 -2.39
CA ASP A 124 16.50 13.82 -1.53
C ASP A 124 16.27 13.58 -0.01
N GLY A 125 15.39 12.63 0.34
CA GLY A 125 15.02 12.30 1.72
C GLY A 125 14.03 13.27 2.36
N ARG A 126 13.57 14.32 1.65
CA ARG A 126 12.59 15.27 2.22
C ARG A 126 11.17 14.75 2.12
N PHE A 127 10.36 15.06 3.12
CA PHE A 127 8.93 14.77 3.10
C PHE A 127 8.15 15.81 2.29
N ARG A 128 7.23 15.35 1.45
CA ARG A 128 6.26 16.19 0.74
C ARG A 128 4.87 15.56 0.78
N ALA A 129 3.85 16.39 0.76
CA ALA A 129 2.47 15.94 0.66
C ALA A 129 2.05 15.79 -0.81
N THR A 130 1.38 14.69 -1.15
CA THR A 130 0.93 14.34 -2.51
C THR A 130 -0.53 13.89 -2.51
N LEU A 131 -1.18 13.93 -3.68
CA LEU A 131 -2.48 13.31 -3.93
C LEU A 131 -2.36 11.87 -4.44
N GLU A 132 -1.16 11.44 -4.80
CA GLU A 132 -0.83 10.11 -5.31
C GLU A 132 -0.63 9.09 -4.18
N GLY A 133 -1.70 8.88 -3.41
CA GLY A 133 -1.71 7.90 -2.33
C GLY A 133 -3.07 7.78 -1.66
N ASP A 134 -3.13 6.88 -0.68
CA ASP A 134 -4.37 6.52 0.02
C ASP A 134 -4.54 7.20 1.39
N GLY A 135 -3.76 8.25 1.67
CA GLY A 135 -3.72 8.97 2.95
C GLY A 135 -2.67 8.45 3.91
N VAL A 136 -2.13 7.25 3.68
CA VAL A 136 -1.08 6.62 4.51
C VAL A 136 0.10 6.17 3.66
N VAL A 137 -0.16 5.55 2.52
CA VAL A 137 0.84 4.95 1.63
C VAL A 137 0.77 5.63 0.26
N ALA A 138 1.90 6.14 -0.21
CA ALA A 138 2.01 6.73 -1.54
C ALA A 138 2.06 5.63 -2.63
N PHE A 139 1.69 5.94 -3.87
CA PHE A 139 1.68 4.95 -4.95
C PHE A 139 3.03 4.26 -5.16
N ARG A 140 4.10 5.05 -5.22
CA ARG A 140 5.49 4.55 -5.35
C ARG A 140 5.91 3.60 -4.21
N GLU A 141 5.31 3.76 -3.04
CA GLU A 141 5.56 2.88 -1.89
C GLU A 141 4.86 1.52 -2.07
N SER A 142 3.81 1.48 -2.89
CA SER A 142 3.07 0.27 -3.27
C SER A 142 3.62 -0.43 -4.52
N GLU A 143 4.54 0.19 -5.26
CA GLU A 143 5.04 -0.36 -6.52
C GLU A 143 5.76 -1.70 -6.37
N LEU A 144 5.59 -2.52 -7.41
CA LEU A 144 6.30 -3.77 -7.63
C LEU A 144 6.85 -3.78 -9.05
N PRO A 145 8.11 -4.24 -9.28
CA PRO A 145 8.68 -4.28 -10.61
C PRO A 145 7.81 -5.07 -11.59
N GLY A 146 7.38 -4.43 -12.69
CA GLY A 146 6.59 -5.06 -13.76
C GLY A 146 5.13 -5.36 -13.42
N ILE A 147 4.64 -4.97 -12.23
CA ILE A 147 3.25 -5.20 -11.83
C ILE A 147 2.51 -3.85 -11.84
N PRO A 148 1.47 -3.68 -12.68
CA PRO A 148 0.69 -2.45 -12.69
C PRO A 148 -0.08 -2.26 -11.38
N ILE A 149 -0.19 -1.01 -10.94
CA ILE A 149 -1.05 -0.62 -9.83
C ILE A 149 -2.44 -0.31 -10.36
N ASP A 150 -3.43 -0.94 -9.76
CA ASP A 150 -4.84 -0.69 -10.01
C ASP A 150 -5.33 0.43 -9.09
N ILE A 151 -5.47 1.62 -9.65
CA ILE A 151 -5.81 2.85 -8.93
C ILE A 151 -7.32 3.07 -9.02
N ILE A 152 -8.00 3.10 -7.87
CA ILE A 152 -9.42 3.43 -7.78
C ILE A 152 -9.58 4.84 -7.19
N PRO A 153 -9.92 5.85 -8.00
CA PRO A 153 -10.04 7.23 -7.53
C PRO A 153 -11.35 7.47 -6.77
N ALA A 154 -11.27 8.24 -5.70
CA ALA A 154 -12.41 8.91 -5.10
C ALA A 154 -12.85 10.08 -6.00
N SER A 155 -14.16 10.26 -6.14
CA SER A 155 -14.73 11.43 -6.79
C SER A 155 -15.96 11.94 -6.04
N ARG A 156 -16.17 13.26 -6.02
CA ARG A 156 -17.35 13.89 -5.40
C ARG A 156 -18.68 13.43 -6.00
N GLY A 157 -18.68 12.95 -7.26
CA GLY A 157 -19.88 12.53 -7.98
C GLY A 157 -20.25 11.06 -7.85
N GLN A 158 -19.45 10.24 -7.16
CA GLN A 158 -19.56 8.77 -7.22
C GLN A 158 -20.59 8.17 -6.25
N GLY A 159 -21.28 9.00 -5.46
CA GLY A 159 -22.25 8.57 -4.43
C GLY A 159 -21.65 7.79 -3.26
N THR A 160 -20.35 7.46 -3.32
CA THR A 160 -19.59 6.76 -2.29
C THR A 160 -18.80 7.77 -1.47
N PRO A 161 -18.86 7.74 -0.13
CA PRO A 161 -18.06 8.62 0.72
C PRO A 161 -16.55 8.56 0.38
N PRO A 162 -15.86 9.72 0.21
CA PRO A 162 -14.46 9.76 -0.17
C PRO A 162 -13.52 9.05 0.83
N ASP A 163 -13.87 9.03 2.11
CA ASP A 163 -13.11 8.36 3.16
C ASP A 163 -13.11 6.83 3.01
N LEU A 164 -14.04 6.24 2.24
CA LEU A 164 -13.98 4.81 1.92
C LEU A 164 -12.82 4.46 0.98
N PHE A 165 -12.22 5.43 0.31
CA PHE A 165 -11.08 5.19 -0.59
C PHE A 165 -9.73 5.37 0.11
N CYS A 166 -9.70 5.85 1.36
CA CYS A 166 -8.45 5.95 2.10
C CYS A 166 -8.01 4.61 2.69
N HIS A 167 -6.74 4.54 3.10
CA HIS A 167 -6.06 3.35 3.59
C HIS A 167 -6.84 2.56 4.64
N ILE A 168 -7.45 3.26 5.60
CA ILE A 168 -8.12 2.65 6.76
C ILE A 168 -9.40 1.92 6.33
N ASN A 169 -10.13 2.51 5.38
CA ASN A 169 -11.44 2.03 4.96
C ASN A 169 -11.41 1.32 3.60
N LEU A 170 -10.27 1.26 2.91
CA LEU A 170 -10.11 0.61 1.61
C LEU A 170 -10.72 -0.80 1.56
N PRO A 171 -10.54 -1.67 2.58
CA PRO A 171 -11.13 -3.01 2.58
C PRO A 171 -12.67 -3.04 2.71
N ARG A 172 -13.30 -1.91 3.06
CA ARG A 172 -14.76 -1.74 3.22
C ARG A 172 -15.41 -1.08 2.01
N ASN A 173 -14.62 -0.64 1.04
CA ASN A 173 -15.13 0.06 -0.14
C ASN A 173 -15.77 -0.95 -1.12
N PRO A 174 -17.04 -0.75 -1.53
CA PRO A 174 -17.72 -1.69 -2.43
C PRO A 174 -17.01 -1.83 -3.78
N LEU A 175 -16.42 -0.76 -4.32
CA LEU A 175 -15.72 -0.80 -5.61
C LEU A 175 -14.41 -1.58 -5.53
N ILE A 176 -13.70 -1.47 -4.40
CA ILE A 176 -12.50 -2.26 -4.13
C ILE A 176 -12.87 -3.74 -3.98
N ILE A 177 -13.96 -4.04 -3.25
CA ILE A 177 -14.46 -5.40 -3.07
C ILE A 177 -14.85 -6.00 -4.43
N ASP A 178 -15.57 -5.25 -5.28
CA ASP A 178 -15.95 -5.70 -6.61
C ASP A 178 -14.73 -6.02 -7.47
N ARG A 179 -13.70 -5.15 -7.44
CA ARG A 179 -12.44 -5.39 -8.15
C ARG A 179 -11.71 -6.63 -7.63
N LEU A 180 -11.68 -6.82 -6.32
CA LEU A 180 -11.09 -8.01 -5.70
C LEU A 180 -11.84 -9.28 -6.14
N VAL A 181 -13.18 -9.27 -6.13
CA VAL A 181 -14.01 -10.38 -6.61
C VAL A 181 -13.76 -10.67 -8.09
N GLN A 182 -13.57 -9.64 -8.93
CA GLN A 182 -13.20 -9.81 -10.34
C GLN A 182 -11.87 -10.56 -10.48
N TYR A 183 -10.83 -10.16 -9.75
CA TYR A 183 -9.53 -10.86 -9.75
C TYR A 183 -9.59 -12.26 -9.16
N LEU A 184 -10.52 -12.53 -8.24
CA LEU A 184 -10.71 -13.88 -7.71
C LEU A 184 -11.41 -14.80 -8.71
N LYS A 185 -12.34 -14.28 -9.52
CA LYS A 185 -13.09 -15.02 -10.55
C LYS A 185 -12.29 -15.25 -11.84
N VAL A 186 -11.44 -14.30 -12.23
CA VAL A 186 -10.60 -14.40 -13.44
C VAL A 186 -9.13 -14.22 -13.05
N PRO A 187 -8.44 -15.30 -12.63
CA PRO A 187 -7.05 -15.22 -12.19
C PRO A 187 -6.10 -14.78 -13.32
N ASN A 188 -6.40 -15.17 -14.57
CA ASN A 188 -5.54 -15.00 -15.74
C ASN A 188 -6.18 -14.06 -16.78
N GLY A 189 -6.24 -12.74 -16.52
CA GLY A 189 -6.87 -11.84 -17.49
C GLY A 189 -6.45 -10.37 -17.38
N PHE A 190 -5.39 -10.01 -18.10
CA PHE A 190 -5.29 -8.86 -19.02
C PHE A 190 -3.99 -9.03 -19.81
N GLY A 191 -3.99 -9.96 -20.78
CA GLY A 191 -2.80 -10.26 -21.56
C GLY A 191 -3.00 -11.45 -22.50
N GLU A 192 -3.99 -11.34 -23.40
CA GLU A 192 -3.98 -11.99 -24.73
C GLU A 192 -5.26 -11.63 -25.49
N LYS A 193 -5.17 -10.60 -26.33
CA LYS A 193 -5.91 -10.56 -27.59
C LYS A 193 -4.95 -10.13 -28.69
N SER A 194 -3.99 -11.00 -29.00
CA SER A 194 -3.41 -11.04 -30.34
C SER A 194 -4.31 -11.95 -31.17
N THR A 195 -5.39 -11.40 -31.72
CA THR A 195 -6.04 -12.03 -32.87
C THR A 195 -5.08 -11.92 -34.04
N LYS A 196 -4.34 -13.00 -34.31
CA LYS A 196 -3.88 -13.25 -35.67
C LYS A 196 -5.13 -13.42 -36.53
N SER A 197 -5.20 -12.67 -37.61
CA SER A 197 -6.09 -12.93 -38.74
C SER A 197 -5.23 -12.86 -39.99
N ALA A 198 -5.51 -13.81 -40.87
CA ALA A 198 -4.72 -14.27 -42.01
C ALA A 198 -4.44 -13.19 -43.08
#